data_AF-A0AA51CC52-F1
#
_entry.id   AF-A0AA51CC52-F1
#
_cell.length_a   1.000
_cell.length_b   1.000
_cell.length_c   1.000
_cell.angle_alpha   90.00
_cell.angle_beta   90.00
_cell.angle_gamma   90.00
#
_symmetry.space_group_name_H-M   'P 1'
#
loop_
_entity.id
_entity.type
_entity.pdbx_description
1 polymer ?
#
loop_
_entity_poly.entity_id
_entity_poly.type
_entity_poly.pdbx_seq_one_letter_code
_entity_poly.pdbx_strand_id
1 'polypeptide(L)'
;MKSQSEIYKGSLLEYLTFVTKNSYLSNLFYATPFATISLAIASIPAEAYSLTQWEEASQYLLREKIVFTSTQEAITYLAVLGQSIQETPHEFLGHNLSFAPEIAPQTKYRG
;
A
#
# COMPACT_ATOMS: atom_id res chain seq x y z
N MET A 1 31.21 -1.30 -4.14
CA MET A 1 29.88 -1.39 -4.79
C MET A 1 29.13 -2.51 -4.10
N LYS A 2 28.04 -2.23 -3.37
CA LYS A 2 27.15 -3.28 -2.87
C LYS A 2 26.35 -3.81 -4.07
N SER A 3 26.34 -5.11 -4.29
CA SER A 3 25.55 -5.73 -5.36
C SER A 3 24.10 -5.30 -5.21
N GLN A 4 23.41 -4.98 -6.31
CA GLN A 4 22.00 -4.54 -6.31
C GLN A 4 21.09 -5.50 -5.53
N SER A 5 21.47 -6.78 -5.44
CA SER A 5 20.83 -7.83 -4.65
C SER A 5 20.92 -7.66 -3.12
N GLU A 6 21.81 -6.82 -2.59
CA GLU A 6 21.88 -6.55 -1.14
C GLU A 6 20.92 -5.46 -0.67
N ILE A 7 20.39 -4.66 -1.60
CA ILE A 7 19.49 -3.53 -1.30
C ILE A 7 18.07 -4.05 -1.01
N TYR A 8 17.65 -5.10 -1.71
CA TYR A 8 16.31 -5.69 -1.62
C TYR A 8 16.28 -6.95 -0.72
N LYS A 9 16.88 -6.86 0.47
CA LYS A 9 16.82 -7.95 1.46
C LYS A 9 15.52 -7.90 2.25
N GLY A 10 14.90 -9.06 2.47
CA GLY A 10 13.62 -9.20 3.18
C GLY A 10 12.39 -9.09 2.27
N SER A 11 11.22 -8.99 2.87
CA SER A 11 9.95 -8.76 2.16
C SER A 11 9.86 -7.32 1.61
N LEU A 12 9.01 -7.11 0.60
CA LEU A 12 8.73 -5.77 0.06
C LEU A 12 8.29 -4.77 1.15
N LEU A 13 7.45 -5.19 2.10
CA LEU A 13 6.99 -4.32 3.19
C LEU A 13 8.12 -3.95 4.17
N GLU A 14 9.04 -4.88 4.46
CA GLU A 14 10.22 -4.60 5.27
C GLU A 14 11.17 -3.61 4.57
N TYR A 15 11.38 -3.80 3.27
CA TYR A 15 12.16 -2.86 2.47
C TYR A 15 11.53 -1.46 2.47
N LEU A 16 10.22 -1.37 2.20
CA LEU A 16 9.50 -0.10 2.22
C LEU A 16 9.62 0.58 3.58
N THR A 17 9.48 -0.18 4.67
CA THR A 17 9.67 0.31 6.05
C THR A 17 11.07 0.90 6.23
N PHE A 18 12.11 0.18 5.76
CA PHE A 18 13.49 0.62 5.86
C PHE A 18 13.77 1.90 5.05
N VAL A 19 13.38 1.96 3.78
CA VAL A 19 13.69 3.12 2.91
C VAL A 19 12.89 4.37 3.27
N THR A 20 11.69 4.20 3.81
CA THR A 20 10.88 5.30 4.35
C THR A 20 11.28 5.71 5.78
N LYS A 21 12.34 5.08 6.34
CA LYS A 21 12.91 5.36 7.67
C LYS A 21 11.94 5.15 8.82
N ASN A 22 11.06 4.16 8.69
CA ASN A 22 10.12 3.78 9.72
C ASN A 22 10.72 2.77 10.69
N SER A 23 10.39 2.90 11.98
CA SER A 23 10.81 1.94 13.02
C SER A 23 9.97 0.67 13.04
N TYR A 24 8.72 0.75 12.57
CA TYR A 24 7.78 -0.37 12.54
C TYR A 24 7.02 -0.42 11.22
N LEU A 25 6.62 -1.62 10.82
CA LEU A 25 5.84 -1.85 9.61
C LEU A 25 4.49 -1.12 9.65
N SER A 26 3.85 -1.05 10.82
CA SER A 26 2.60 -0.29 11.04
C SER A 26 2.70 1.19 10.66
N ASN A 27 3.89 1.79 10.75
CA ASN A 27 4.07 3.19 10.38
C ASN A 27 3.89 3.43 8.88
N LEU A 28 4.09 2.41 8.02
CA LEU A 28 3.73 2.53 6.60
C LEU A 28 2.25 2.84 6.42
N PHE A 29 1.38 2.25 7.23
CA PHE A 29 -0.06 2.43 7.10
C PHE A 29 -0.57 3.68 7.83
N TYR A 30 -0.05 3.97 9.02
CA TYR A 30 -0.60 5.01 9.91
C TYR A 30 0.17 6.34 9.92
N ALA A 31 1.42 6.36 9.47
CA ALA A 31 2.29 7.52 9.70
C ALA A 31 3.08 7.97 8.46
N THR A 32 3.03 7.19 7.37
CA THR A 32 3.78 7.49 6.15
C THR A 32 2.81 7.93 5.08
N PRO A 33 2.95 9.16 4.53
CA PRO A 33 2.15 9.61 3.41
C PRO A 33 2.27 8.66 2.22
N PHE A 34 1.15 8.39 1.54
CA PHE A 34 1.12 7.50 0.40
C PHE A 34 2.07 7.97 -0.70
N ALA A 35 2.16 9.28 -0.94
CA ALA A 35 3.13 9.88 -1.85
C ALA A 35 4.58 9.44 -1.58
N THR A 36 5.00 9.39 -0.31
CA THR A 36 6.34 8.93 0.08
C THR A 36 6.54 7.45 -0.23
N ILE A 37 5.52 6.62 0.03
CA ILE A 37 5.55 5.19 -0.27
C ILE A 37 5.61 4.97 -1.79
N SER A 38 4.82 5.71 -2.57
CA SER A 38 4.79 5.62 -4.03
C SER A 38 6.10 6.03 -4.68
N LEU A 39 6.78 7.06 -4.16
CA LEU A 39 8.13 7.42 -4.61
C LEU A 39 9.12 6.28 -4.36
N ALA A 40 9.05 5.64 -3.19
CA ALA A 40 9.88 4.47 -2.90
C ALA A 40 9.57 3.31 -3.86
N ILE A 41 8.30 3.00 -4.10
CA ILE A 41 7.86 1.95 -5.03
C ILE A 41 8.35 2.21 -6.45
N ALA A 42 8.23 3.45 -6.96
CA ALA A 42 8.65 3.81 -8.31
C ALA A 42 10.15 3.59 -8.57
N SER A 43 10.97 3.51 -7.52
CA SER A 43 12.41 3.26 -7.60
C SER A 43 12.79 1.76 -7.61
N ILE A 44 11.83 0.87 -7.42
CA ILE A 44 12.06 -0.58 -7.32
C ILE A 44 12.00 -1.20 -8.73
N PRO A 45 13.01 -1.96 -9.16
CA PRO A 45 12.96 -2.68 -10.42
C PRO A 45 11.95 -3.84 -10.34
N ALA A 46 11.29 -4.14 -11.46
CA ALA A 46 10.17 -5.09 -11.54
C ALA A 46 10.53 -6.52 -11.10
N GLU A 47 11.80 -6.88 -11.22
CA GLU A 47 12.38 -8.17 -10.86
C GLU A 47 12.85 -8.27 -9.40
N ALA A 48 12.85 -7.18 -8.62
CA ALA A 48 13.34 -7.21 -7.23
C ALA A 48 12.44 -8.03 -6.29
N TYR A 49 11.14 -8.05 -6.53
CA TYR A 49 10.15 -8.74 -5.71
C TYR A 49 9.17 -9.54 -6.56
N SER A 50 8.70 -10.66 -6.01
CA SER A 50 7.70 -11.49 -6.66
C SER A 50 6.34 -10.79 -6.73
N LEU A 51 5.52 -11.19 -7.70
CA LEU A 51 4.15 -10.68 -7.86
C LEU A 51 3.33 -10.78 -6.57
N THR A 52 3.41 -11.91 -5.88
CA THR A 52 2.73 -12.14 -4.59
C THR A 52 3.10 -11.11 -3.53
N GLN A 53 4.37 -10.67 -3.47
CA GLN A 53 4.77 -9.65 -2.50
C GLN A 53 4.18 -8.28 -2.83
N TRP A 54 4.03 -7.97 -4.11
CA TRP A 54 3.33 -6.75 -4.56
C TRP A 54 1.84 -6.79 -4.21
N GLU A 55 1.20 -7.93 -4.41
CA GLU A 55 -0.20 -8.16 -4.02
C GLU A 55 -0.38 -8.01 -2.50
N GLU A 56 0.49 -8.65 -1.70
CA GLU A 56 0.50 -8.51 -0.23
C GLU A 56 0.72 -7.07 0.23
N ALA A 57 1.66 -6.35 -0.40
CA ALA A 57 1.89 -4.95 -0.09
C ALA A 57 0.69 -4.06 -0.45
N SER A 58 0.05 -4.33 -1.59
CA SER A 58 -1.18 -3.64 -1.99
C SER A 58 -2.31 -3.89 -0.99
N GLN A 59 -2.48 -5.15 -0.54
CA GLN A 59 -3.48 -5.52 0.45
C GLN A 59 -3.18 -4.88 1.81
N TYR A 60 -1.92 -4.77 2.18
CA TYR A 60 -1.53 -4.11 3.43
C TYR A 60 -1.87 -2.61 3.41
N LEU A 61 -1.50 -1.92 2.33
CA LEU A 61 -1.66 -0.47 2.19
C LEU A 61 -3.11 -0.06 1.91
N LEU A 62 -3.82 -0.82 1.08
CA LEU A 62 -5.16 -0.46 0.60
C LEU A 62 -6.28 -1.22 1.31
N ARG A 63 -5.94 -2.22 2.12
CA ARG A 63 -6.92 -3.14 2.75
C ARG A 63 -7.83 -3.87 1.77
N GLU A 64 -7.40 -3.92 0.51
CA GLU A 64 -8.12 -4.56 -0.59
C GLU A 64 -7.22 -5.61 -1.24
N LYS A 65 -7.78 -6.79 -1.53
CA LYS A 65 -7.05 -7.83 -2.25
C LYS A 65 -7.09 -7.52 -3.75
N ILE A 66 -5.99 -6.99 -4.26
CA ILE A 66 -5.80 -6.73 -5.70
C ILE A 66 -4.94 -7.84 -6.28
N VAL A 67 -5.38 -8.39 -7.41
CA VAL A 67 -4.62 -9.38 -8.19
C VAL A 67 -4.06 -8.67 -9.40
N PHE A 68 -2.75 -8.79 -9.61
CA PHE A 68 -2.07 -8.16 -10.74
C PHE A 68 -1.71 -9.20 -11.79
N THR A 69 -1.62 -8.78 -13.05
CA THR A 69 -1.19 -9.62 -14.17
C THR A 69 0.34 -9.69 -14.26
N SER A 70 1.03 -8.66 -13.75
CA SER A 70 2.50 -8.57 -13.77
C SER A 70 3.04 -7.66 -12.65
N THR A 71 4.33 -7.79 -12.33
CA THR A 71 4.99 -6.91 -11.34
C THR A 71 5.05 -5.46 -11.81
N GLN A 72 5.22 -5.25 -13.12
CA GLN A 72 5.22 -3.91 -13.73
C GLN A 72 3.86 -3.21 -13.56
N GLU A 73 2.76 -3.95 -13.71
CA GLU A 73 1.42 -3.44 -13.45
C GLU A 73 1.26 -3.03 -12.00
N ALA A 74 1.68 -3.87 -11.05
CA ALA A 74 1.60 -3.58 -9.63
C ALA A 74 2.41 -2.33 -9.23
N ILE A 75 3.64 -2.20 -9.74
CA ILE A 75 4.49 -1.01 -9.53
C ILE A 75 3.79 0.22 -10.07
N THR A 76 3.31 0.16 -11.32
CA THR A 76 2.66 1.31 -11.97
C THR A 76 1.41 1.73 -11.20
N TYR A 77 0.58 0.77 -10.81
CA TYR A 77 -0.64 1.02 -10.06
C TYR A 77 -0.35 1.71 -8.71
N LEU A 78 0.53 1.14 -7.88
CA LEU A 78 0.84 1.69 -6.57
C LEU A 78 1.64 3.00 -6.64
N ALA A 79 2.53 3.15 -7.62
CA ALA A 79 3.28 4.39 -7.82
C ALA A 79 2.38 5.54 -8.27
N VAL A 80 1.44 5.29 -9.19
CA VAL A 80 0.52 6.32 -9.70
C VAL A 80 -0.53 6.66 -8.65
N LEU A 81 -1.11 5.67 -7.98
CA LEU A 81 -2.17 5.87 -7.00
C LEU A 81 -1.74 6.82 -5.87
N GLY A 82 -0.55 6.64 -5.30
CA GLY A 82 -0.12 7.51 -4.21
C GLY A 82 0.44 8.86 -4.63
N GLN A 83 0.72 9.11 -5.91
CA GLN A 83 1.12 10.45 -6.35
C GLN A 83 0.00 11.48 -6.15
N SER A 84 -1.26 11.06 -6.22
CA SER A 84 -2.43 11.93 -5.98
C SER A 84 -2.88 11.97 -4.52
N ILE A 85 -2.29 11.14 -3.64
CA ILE A 85 -2.71 10.99 -2.24
C ILE A 85 -1.62 11.55 -1.32
N GLN A 86 -1.90 12.73 -0.75
CA GLN A 86 -1.01 13.39 0.22
C GLN A 86 -1.16 12.85 1.65
N GLU A 87 -2.21 12.06 1.87
CA GLU A 87 -2.59 11.49 3.17
C GLU A 87 -1.85 10.16 3.43
N THR A 88 -1.91 9.68 4.67
CA THR A 88 -1.50 8.30 4.98
C THR A 88 -2.51 7.30 4.40
N PRO A 89 -2.11 6.03 4.16
CA PRO A 89 -3.04 4.99 3.72
C PRO A 89 -4.26 4.85 4.64
N HIS A 90 -4.07 4.98 5.96
CA HIS A 90 -5.16 4.94 6.92
C HIS A 90 -6.19 6.05 6.72
N GLU A 91 -5.73 7.30 6.56
CA GLU A 91 -6.60 8.48 6.36
C GLU A 91 -7.34 8.39 5.03
N PHE A 92 -6.63 8.05 3.94
CA PHE A 92 -7.23 7.86 2.62
C PHE A 92 -8.36 6.84 2.63
N LEU A 93 -8.17 5.71 3.33
CA LEU A 93 -9.21 4.69 3.45
C LEU A 93 -10.34 5.14 4.38
N GLY A 94 -10.05 5.88 5.44
CA GLY A 94 -11.07 6.47 6.32
C GLY A 94 -12.03 7.39 5.56
N HIS A 95 -11.50 8.22 4.64
CA HIS A 95 -12.30 9.10 3.81
C HIS A 95 -13.13 8.35 2.75
N ASN A 96 -12.58 7.32 2.12
CA ASN A 96 -13.30 6.53 1.13
C ASN A 96 -14.38 5.61 1.76
N LEU A 97 -14.16 5.12 2.99
CA LEU A 97 -15.14 4.30 3.70
C LEU A 97 -16.30 5.12 4.27
N SER A 98 -16.12 6.42 4.55
CA SER A 98 -17.22 7.32 4.93
C SER A 98 -18.22 7.60 3.80
N PHE A 99 -17.94 7.20 2.56
CA PHE A 99 -18.90 7.24 1.44
C PHE A 99 -19.63 5.91 1.20
N ALA A 100 -19.35 4.85 1.98
CA ALA A 100 -20.22 3.69 1.98
C ALA A 100 -21.55 4.10 2.62
N PRO A 101 -22.69 4.08 1.90
CA PRO A 101 -23.96 4.44 2.50
C PRO A 101 -24.17 3.55 3.71
N GLU A 102 -24.40 4.18 4.85
CA GLU A 102 -24.87 3.57 6.07
C GLU A 102 -26.09 2.74 5.69
N ILE A 103 -25.92 1.42 5.53
CA ILE A 103 -27.04 0.49 5.41
C ILE A 103 -27.62 0.44 6.82
N ALA A 104 -28.39 1.47 7.17
CA ALA A 104 -29.15 1.52 8.40
C ALA A 104 -29.97 0.23 8.46
N PRO A 105 -29.79 -0.63 9.48
CA PRO A 105 -30.71 -1.73 9.66
C PRO A 105 -32.08 -1.10 9.89
N GLN A 106 -33.01 -1.30 8.95
CA GLN A 106 -34.42 -1.04 9.23
C GLN A 106 -34.85 -2.05 10.28
N THR A 107 -34.62 -1.71 11.55
CA THR A 107 -35.32 -2.30 12.69
C THR A 107 -36.79 -1.91 12.56
N LYS A 108 -37.54 -2.66 11.74
CA LYS A 108 -38.99 -2.75 11.88
C LYS A 108 -39.28 -3.60 13.11
N TYR A 109 -39.28 -2.98 14.27
CA TYR A 109 -40.05 -3.46 15.40
C TYR A 109 -41.29 -2.59 15.59
N ARG A 110 -42.43 -3.28 15.48
CA ARG A 110 -43.73 -3.05 16.10
C ARG A 110 -44.65 -1.92 15.60
N GLY A 111 -45.85 -2.40 15.25
CA GLY A 111 -47.13 -1.74 15.22
C GLY A 111 -48.16 -2.79 14.82
#